data_AF-A0A346XUL1-F1
#
_entry.id   AF-A0A346XUL1-F1
#
_cell.length_a   1.000
_cell.length_b   1.000
_cell.length_c   1.000
_cell.angle_alpha   90.00
_cell.angle_beta   90.00
_cell.angle_gamma   90.00
#
_symmetry.space_group_name_H-M   'P 1'
#
loop_
_entity.id
_entity.type
_entity.pdbx_description
1 polymer ?
#
loop_
_entity_poly.entity_id
_entity_poly.type
_entity_poly.pdbx_seq_one_letter_code
_entity_poly.pdbx_strand_id
1 'polypeptide(L)' 'MAMTLRTDAALDHALDVLAEAEGLSRQEVIRRAVLERYERAGHDRAVAESADRMIERWGDVLDRLGSA' A
#
# COMPACT_ATOMS: atom_id res chain seq x y z
N MET A 1 -21.46 8.58 -8.69
CA MET A 1 -21.02 7.25 -9.15
C MET A 1 -21.13 6.29 -7.98
N ALA A 2 -21.70 5.11 -8.17
CA ALA A 2 -21.85 4.10 -7.13
C ALA A 2 -21.00 2.86 -7.48
N MET A 3 -20.33 2.30 -6.49
CA MET A 3 -19.57 1.06 -6.61
C MET A 3 -20.34 -0.05 -5.90
N THR A 4 -20.53 -1.18 -6.57
CA THR A 4 -21.12 -2.38 -5.96
C THR A 4 -20.00 -3.40 -5.75
N LEU A 5 -19.82 -3.84 -4.50
CA LEU A 5 -18.82 -4.82 -4.11
C LEU A 5 -19.53 -6.10 -3.67
N ARG A 6 -19.07 -7.25 -4.15
CA ARG A 6 -19.50 -8.55 -3.62
C ARG A 6 -18.69 -8.84 -2.36
N THR A 7 -19.36 -9.07 -1.24
CA THR A 7 -18.73 -9.40 0.04
C THR A 7 -18.89 -10.88 0.37
N ASP A 8 -18.01 -11.37 1.24
CA ASP A 8 -18.18 -12.62 1.96
C ASP A 8 -18.35 -12.34 3.46
N ALA A 9 -18.65 -13.37 4.24
CA ALA A 9 -18.92 -13.24 5.67
C ALA A 9 -17.71 -12.69 6.46
N ALA A 10 -16.49 -12.95 6.01
CA ALA A 10 -15.27 -12.47 6.66
C ALA A 10 -15.11 -10.95 6.45
N LEU A 11 -15.32 -10.49 5.21
CA LEU A 11 -15.27 -9.07 4.89
C LEU A 11 -16.38 -8.30 5.59
N ASP A 12 -17.61 -8.83 5.63
CA ASP A 12 -18.72 -8.17 6.30
C ASP A 12 -18.45 -7.98 7.80
N HIS A 13 -17.96 -9.03 8.48
CA HIS A 13 -17.59 -8.95 9.89
C HIS A 13 -16.47 -7.93 10.15
N ALA A 14 -15.40 -7.95 9.34
CA ALA A 14 -14.30 -7.01 9.48
C ALA A 14 -14.75 -5.55 9.29
N LEU A 15 -15.64 -5.31 8.32
CA LEU A 15 -16.18 -3.97 8.08
C LEU A 15 -17.07 -3.48 9.21
N ASP A 16 -17.85 -4.36 9.86
CA ASP A 16 -18.65 -3.98 11.03
C ASP A 16 -17.78 -3.57 12.21
N VAL A 17 -16.76 -4.40 12.52
CA VAL A 17 -15.83 -4.12 13.62
C VAL A 17 -15.12 -2.78 13.42
N LEU A 18 -14.61 -2.53 12.20
CA LEU A 18 -13.90 -1.29 11.90
C LEU A 18 -14.83 -0.07 11.87
N ALA A 19 -16.02 -0.23 11.28
CA ALA A 19 -17.02 0.84 11.24
C ALA A 19 -17.45 1.28 12.65
N GLU A 20 -17.67 0.32 13.55
CA GLU A 20 -18.04 0.59 14.94
C GLU A 20 -16.87 1.25 15.70
N ALA A 21 -15.66 0.71 15.57
CA ALA A 21 -14.48 1.24 16.26
C ALA A 21 -14.12 2.67 15.81
N GLU A 22 -14.28 2.98 14.53
CA GLU A 22 -13.91 4.29 13.95
C GLU A 22 -15.07 5.29 13.89
N GLY A 23 -16.31 4.85 14.14
CA GLY A 23 -17.51 5.68 13.98
C GLY A 23 -17.78 6.08 12.53
N LEU A 24 -17.45 5.21 11.57
CA LEU A 24 -17.52 5.47 10.14
C LEU A 24 -18.50 4.52 9.44
N SER A 25 -18.91 4.88 8.22
CA SER A 25 -19.63 3.94 7.36
C SER A 25 -18.68 2.88 6.79
N ARG A 26 -19.19 1.67 6.53
CA ARG A 26 -18.42 0.60 5.84
C ARG A 26 -17.79 1.08 4.53
N GLN A 27 -18.48 1.95 3.78
CA GLN A 27 -17.98 2.50 2.52
C GLN A 27 -16.77 3.41 2.72
N GLU A 28 -16.76 4.20 3.80
CA GLU A 28 -15.63 5.07 4.13
C GLU A 28 -14.42 4.25 4.63
N VAL A 29 -14.65 3.17 5.39
CA VAL A 29 -13.59 2.21 5.77
C VAL A 29 -12.93 1.62 4.52
N ILE A 30 -13.74 1.14 3.55
CA ILE A 30 -13.23 0.62 2.27
C ILE A 30 -12.44 1.70 1.52
N ARG A 31 -12.98 2.91 1.44
CA ARG A 31 -12.33 4.03 0.73
C ARG A 31 -10.95 4.33 1.31
N ARG A 32 -10.84 4.44 2.64
CA ARG A 32 -9.56 4.69 3.32
C ARG A 32 -8.58 3.56 3.10
N ALA A 33 -9.00 2.32 3.29
CA ALA A 33 -8.14 1.15 3.09
C ALA A 33 -7.57 1.08 1.65
N VAL A 34 -8.38 1.43 0.64
CA VAL A 34 -7.94 1.48 -0.77
C VAL A 34 -6.92 2.61 -0.99
N LEU A 35 -7.19 3.82 -0.49
CA LEU A 35 -6.29 4.96 -0.66
C LEU A 35 -4.96 4.74 0.07
N GLU A 36 -5.00 4.25 1.30
CA GLU A 36 -3.79 3.92 2.06
C GLU A 36 -2.97 2.83 1.39
N ARG A 37 -3.63 1.81 0.80
CA ARG A 37 -2.93 0.77 0.03
C ARG A 37 -2.30 1.35 -1.24
N TYR A 38 -3.00 2.25 -1.92
CA TYR A 38 -2.49 2.91 -3.12
C TYR A 38 -1.28 3.80 -2.81
N GLU A 39 -1.33 4.58 -1.73
CA GLU A 39 -0.22 5.41 -1.28
C GLU A 39 1.02 4.58 -0.92
N ARG A 40 0.82 3.47 -0.19
CA ARG A 40 1.91 2.53 0.14
C ARG A 40 2.51 1.90 -1.11
N ALA A 41 1.68 1.43 -2.04
CA ALA A 41 2.16 0.86 -3.30
C ALA A 41 2.92 1.91 -4.15
N GLY A 42 2.48 3.17 -4.12
CA GLY A 42 3.19 4.28 -4.76
C GLY A 42 4.54 4.56 -4.11
N HIS A 43 4.61 4.53 -2.77
CA HIS A 43 5.84 4.73 -2.01
C HIS A 43 6.86 3.61 -2.30
N ASP A 44 6.45 2.35 -2.23
CA ASP A 44 7.31 1.20 -2.51
C ASP A 44 7.87 1.25 -3.94
N ARG A 45 7.02 1.62 -4.91
CA ARG A 45 7.45 1.82 -6.30
C ARG A 45 8.44 2.97 -6.43
N ALA A 46 8.22 4.10 -5.76
CA ALA A 46 9.13 5.24 -5.80
C ALA A 46 10.49 4.92 -5.13
N VAL A 47 10.48 4.11 -4.08
CA VAL A 47 11.70 3.59 -3.42
C VAL A 47 12.44 2.65 -4.36
N ALA A 48 11.76 1.67 -4.96
CA ALA A 48 12.35 0.74 -5.91
C ALA A 48 12.96 1.47 -7.13
N GLU A 49 12.20 2.38 -7.75
CA GLU A 49 12.69 3.19 -8.88
C GLU A 49 13.89 4.06 -8.49
N SER A 50 13.94 4.56 -7.25
CA SER A 50 15.08 5.35 -6.76
C SER A 50 16.30 4.47 -6.48
N ALA A 51 16.10 3.27 -5.94
CA ALA A 51 17.14 2.28 -5.74
C ALA A 51 17.72 1.83 -7.09
N ASP A 52 16.89 1.54 -8.08
CA ASP A 52 17.32 1.16 -9.43
C ASP A 52 18.18 2.24 -10.07
N ARG A 53 17.78 3.52 -9.98
CA ARG A 53 18.60 4.65 -10.45
C ARG A 53 19.93 4.79 -9.71
N MET A 54 19.97 4.52 -8.41
CA MET A 54 21.21 4.55 -7.63
C MET A 54 22.13 3.38 -7.98
N ILE A 55 21.59 2.18 -8.17
CA ILE A 55 22.34 0.98 -8.59
C ILE A 55 22.90 1.16 -10.00
N GLU A 56 22.12 1.71 -10.93
CA GLU A 56 22.61 1.99 -12.29
C GLU A 56 23.76 3.02 -12.28
N ARG A 57 23.69 4.03 -11.39
CA ARG A 57 24.68 5.10 -11.32
C ARG A 57 25.93 4.76 -10.51
N TRP A 58 25.78 3.96 -9.46
CA TRP A 58 26.83 3.72 -8.46
C TRP A 58 27.11 2.25 -8.20
N GLY A 59 26.53 1.33 -8.98
CA GLY A 59 26.64 -0.11 -8.76
C GLY A 59 28.08 -0.60 -8.69
N ASP A 60 28.96 -0.08 -9.55
CA ASP A 60 30.38 -0.42 -9.57
C ASP A 60 31.16 0.09 -8.34
N VAL A 61 30.71 1.19 -7.73
CA VAL A 61 31.26 1.74 -6.49
C VAL A 61 30.74 0.94 -5.29
N LEU A 62 29.45 0.63 -5.27
CA LEU A 62 28.82 -0.18 -4.22
C LEU A 62 29.38 -1.59 -4.19
N ASP A 63 29.61 -2.21 -5.36
CA ASP A 63 30.23 -3.53 -5.47
C ASP A 63 31.64 -3.54 -4.89
N ARG A 64 32.44 -2.50 -5.16
CA ARG A 64 33.80 -2.35 -4.61
C ARG A 64 33.81 -2.13 -3.10
N LEU A 65 32.80 -1.43 -2.55
CA LEU A 65 32.69 -1.19 -1.12
C LEU A 65 32.18 -2.43 -0.36
N GLY A 66 31.35 -3.27 -0.99
CA GLY A 66 30.80 -4.48 -0.40
C GLY A 66 31.69 -5.73 -0.52
N SER A 67 32.71 -5.69 -1.36
CA SER A 67 33.66 -6.79 -1.58
C SER A 67 35.01 -6.63 -0.85
N ALA A 68 35.10 -5.64 0.06
CA ALA A 68 36.25 -5.37 0.93
C ALA A 68 36.09 -5.95 2.34
#